data_AF-A0A2E8EYI6-F1
#
_entry.id   AF-A0A2E8EYI6-F1
#
_cell.length_a   1.000
_cell.length_b   1.000
_cell.length_c   1.000
_cell.angle_alpha   90.00
_cell.angle_beta   90.00
_cell.angle_gamma   90.00
#
_symmetry.space_group_name_H-M   'P 1'
#
loop_
_entity.id
_entity.type
_entity.pdbx_description
1 polymer ?
#
loop_
_entity_poly.entity_id
_entity_poly.type
_entity_poly.pdbx_seq_one_letter_code
_entity_poly.pdbx_strand_id
1 'polypeptide(L)'
;MVDIKYWAALKRVPRLGTVRFRRLEAYFGDLERVWHAGLSEFKEAGLDDRTARDLISLRSQTTPDAELEKLKLAGINLVTWHDDDYPVRLKEIADPPPVLYYKGALLPSDERS
;
A
#
# COMPACT_ATOMS: atom_id res chain seq x y z
N MET A 1 14.44 4.31 2.88
CA MET A 1 13.17 4.65 3.56
C MET A 1 12.06 4.26 2.61
N VAL A 2 11.18 3.37 3.05
CA VAL A 2 9.99 3.02 2.27
C VAL A 2 9.05 4.21 2.32
N ASP A 3 8.64 4.74 1.17
CA ASP A 3 7.83 5.94 1.13
C ASP A 3 6.34 5.58 1.29
N ILE A 4 5.93 5.47 2.56
CA ILE A 4 4.63 4.94 3.03
C ILE A 4 3.41 5.66 2.43
N LYS A 5 3.60 6.88 1.93
CA LYS A 5 2.54 7.63 1.25
C LYS A 5 2.03 6.92 0.00
N TYR A 6 2.92 6.28 -0.76
CA TYR A 6 2.52 5.52 -1.95
C TYR A 6 1.80 4.23 -1.57
N TRP A 7 2.17 3.61 -0.44
CA TRP A 7 1.47 2.46 0.11
C TRP A 7 0.03 2.83 0.48
N ALA A 8 -0.15 3.95 1.20
CA ALA A 8 -1.46 4.47 1.55
C ALA A 8 -2.31 4.78 0.31
N ALA A 9 -1.73 5.46 -0.68
CA ALA A 9 -2.42 5.87 -1.90
C ALA A 9 -2.82 4.67 -2.78
N LEU A 10 -1.93 3.70 -2.97
CA LEU A 10 -2.23 2.52 -3.78
C LEU A 10 -3.26 1.60 -3.10
N LYS A 11 -3.28 1.53 -1.76
CA LYS A 11 -4.31 0.81 -1.02
C LYS A 11 -5.73 1.35 -1.22
N ARG A 12 -5.86 2.61 -1.63
CA ARG A 12 -7.16 3.21 -2.00
C ARG A 12 -7.68 2.74 -3.35
N VAL A 13 -6.85 2.15 -4.20
CA VAL A 13 -7.25 1.68 -5.54
C VAL A 13 -8.23 0.50 -5.38
N PRO A 14 -9.48 0.64 -5.86
CA PRO A 14 -10.42 -0.47 -5.82
C PRO A 14 -9.87 -1.69 -6.56
N ARG A 15 -10.16 -2.89 -6.03
CA ARG A 15 -9.76 -4.19 -6.64
C ARG A 15 -8.26 -4.47 -6.64
N LEU A 16 -7.44 -3.58 -6.06
CA LEU A 16 -6.02 -3.82 -5.82
C LEU A 16 -5.81 -4.63 -4.52
N GLY A 17 -6.00 -5.94 -4.62
CA GLY A 17 -5.72 -6.88 -3.53
C GLY A 17 -4.21 -7.15 -3.34
N THR A 18 -3.85 -7.83 -2.25
CA THR A 18 -2.46 -8.13 -1.87
C THR A 18 -1.66 -8.78 -2.99
N VAL A 19 -2.22 -9.77 -3.68
CA VAL A 19 -1.53 -10.48 -4.78
C VAL A 19 -1.16 -9.53 -5.93
N ARG A 20 -2.08 -8.66 -6.35
CA ARG A 20 -1.82 -7.67 -7.42
C ARG A 20 -0.82 -6.62 -6.96
N PHE A 21 -0.95 -6.19 -5.71
CA PHE A 21 -0.03 -5.24 -5.10
C PHE A 21 1.41 -5.77 -5.08
N ARG A 22 1.62 -7.01 -4.61
CA ARG A 22 2.93 -7.69 -4.64
C ARG A 22 3.50 -7.80 -6.04
N ARG A 23 2.65 -8.10 -7.03
CA ARG A 23 3.09 -8.18 -8.42
C ARG A 23 3.57 -6.83 -8.94
N LEU A 24 2.85 -5.75 -8.66
CA LEU A 24 3.26 -4.39 -9.04
C LEU A 24 4.57 -4.01 -8.35
N GLU A 25 4.67 -4.24 -7.04
CA GLU A 25 5.90 -3.97 -6.29
C GLU A 25 7.10 -4.76 -6.86
N ALA A 26 6.92 -6.05 -7.15
CA ALA A 26 7.96 -6.89 -7.73
C ALA A 26 8.35 -6.48 -9.17
N TYR A 27 7.40 -6.00 -9.96
CA TYR A 27 7.65 -5.57 -11.35
C TYR A 27 8.34 -4.20 -11.42
N PHE A 28 7.83 -3.21 -10.68
CA PHE A 28 8.32 -1.83 -10.73
C PHE A 28 9.51 -1.58 -9.79
N GLY A 29 9.69 -2.43 -8.77
CA GLY A 29 10.74 -2.35 -7.75
C GLY A 29 10.41 -1.40 -6.61
N ASP A 30 9.72 -0.29 -6.89
CA ASP A 30 9.22 0.63 -5.88
C ASP A 30 7.78 1.09 -6.21
N LEU A 31 7.04 1.52 -5.19
CA LEU A 31 5.64 1.93 -5.36
C LEU A 31 5.47 3.36 -5.89
N GLU A 32 6.52 4.17 -5.86
CA GLU A 32 6.52 5.49 -6.48
C GLU A 32 6.37 5.35 -7.99
N ARG A 33 7.15 4.46 -8.61
CA ARG A 33 7.04 4.09 -10.03
C ARG A 33 5.66 3.53 -10.35
N VAL A 34 5.11 2.67 -9.49
CA VAL A 34 3.73 2.18 -9.67
C VAL A 34 2.73 3.33 -9.75
N TRP A 35 2.89 4.36 -8.90
CA TRP A 35 2.00 5.52 -8.90
C TRP A 35 2.13 6.37 -10.18
N HIS A 36 3.35 6.49 -10.70
CA HIS A 36 3.64 7.27 -11.90
C HIS A 36 3.44 6.50 -13.22
N ALA A 37 3.33 5.18 -13.18
CA ALA A 37 3.17 4.31 -14.33
C ALA A 37 1.91 4.62 -15.18
N GLY A 38 2.00 4.29 -16.46
CA GLY A 38 0.92 4.39 -17.44
C GLY A 38 0.16 3.07 -17.66
N LEU A 39 -0.90 3.13 -18.48
CA LEU A 39 -1.72 1.96 -18.83
C LEU A 39 -0.90 0.82 -19.44
N SER A 40 0.04 1.14 -20.33
CA SER A 40 0.88 0.13 -21.00
C SER A 40 1.73 -0.64 -19.99
N GLU A 41 2.38 0.07 -19.06
CA GLU A 41 3.22 -0.55 -18.03
C GLU A 41 2.38 -1.38 -17.05
N PHE A 42 1.19 -0.92 -16.68
CA PHE A 42 0.28 -1.73 -15.85
C PHE A 42 -0.13 -3.03 -16.55
N LYS A 43 -0.36 -2.97 -17.86
CA LYS A 43 -0.70 -4.15 -18.65
C LYS A 43 0.47 -5.14 -18.74
N GLU A 44 1.69 -4.64 -18.92
CA GLU A 44 2.92 -5.44 -18.90
C GLU A 44 3.16 -6.07 -17.52
N ALA A 45 2.85 -5.35 -16.44
CA ALA A 45 2.86 -5.86 -15.07
C ALA A 45 1.73 -6.88 -14.79
N GLY A 46 0.89 -7.20 -15.77
CA GLY A 46 -0.20 -8.17 -15.65
C GLY A 46 -1.39 -7.68 -14.83
N LEU A 47 -1.60 -6.36 -14.78
CA LEU A 47 -2.78 -5.73 -14.21
C LEU A 47 -3.90 -5.68 -15.26
N ASP A 48 -5.14 -5.89 -14.83
CA ASP A 48 -6.28 -5.78 -15.73
C ASP A 48 -6.60 -4.32 -16.06
N ASP A 49 -7.10 -4.12 -17.28
CA ASP A 49 -7.50 -2.83 -17.85
C ASP A 49 -8.43 -2.01 -16.93
N ARG A 50 -9.28 -2.70 -16.15
CA ARG A 50 -10.23 -2.06 -15.25
C ARG A 50 -9.53 -1.53 -13.99
N THR A 51 -8.61 -2.29 -13.41
CA THR A 51 -7.82 -1.83 -12.24
C THR A 51 -6.83 -0.74 -12.63
N ALA A 52 -6.21 -0.84 -13.82
CA ALA A 52 -5.31 0.19 -14.33
C ALA A 52 -6.01 1.55 -14.51
N ARG A 53 -7.24 1.56 -15.06
CA ARG A 53 -8.05 2.78 -15.18
C ARG A 53 -8.45 3.36 -13.82
N ASP A 54 -8.81 2.52 -12.86
CA ASP A 54 -9.15 2.96 -11.50
C ASP A 54 -7.96 3.66 -10.83
N LEU A 55 -6.75 3.13 -10.99
CA LEU A 55 -5.54 3.74 -10.44
C LEU A 55 -5.28 5.13 -11.07
N ILE A 56 -5.38 5.23 -12.39
CA ILE A 56 -5.22 6.52 -13.09
C ILE A 56 -6.30 7.53 -12.68
N SER A 57 -7.54 7.07 -12.53
CA SER A 57 -8.65 7.91 -12.05
C SER A 57 -8.46 8.34 -10.60
N LEU A 58 -7.88 7.50 -9.74
CA LEU A 58 -7.56 7.87 -8.37
C LEU A 58 -6.44 8.93 -8.34
N ARG A 59 -5.41 8.77 -9.19
CA ARG A 59 -4.29 9.70 -9.30
C ARG A 59 -4.71 11.12 -9.69
N SER A 60 -5.80 11.29 -10.43
CA SER A 60 -6.34 12.61 -10.75
C SER A 60 -7.19 13.22 -9.62
N GLN A 61 -7.61 12.42 -8.64
CA GLN A 61 -8.46 12.85 -7.54
C GLN A 61 -7.69 13.10 -6.24
N THR A 62 -6.55 12.44 -6.04
CA THR A 62 -5.76 12.58 -4.81
C THR A 62 -4.27 12.42 -5.09
N THR A 63 -3.44 12.90 -4.16
CA THR A 63 -1.99 12.71 -4.16
C THR A 63 -1.56 11.84 -2.98
N PRO A 64 -0.43 11.13 -3.08
CA PRO A 64 0.08 10.34 -1.97
C PRO A 64 0.29 11.17 -0.70
N ASP A 65 0.82 12.38 -0.84
CA ASP A 65 1.01 13.30 0.29
C ASP A 65 -0.33 13.70 0.93
N ALA A 66 -1.37 13.98 0.14
CA ALA A 66 -2.69 14.31 0.67
C ALA A 66 -3.34 13.12 1.41
N GLU A 67 -3.16 11.89 0.91
CA GLU A 67 -3.63 10.69 1.61
C GLU A 67 -2.89 10.47 2.93
N LEU A 68 -1.57 10.67 2.94
CA LEU A 68 -0.79 10.56 4.17
C LEU A 68 -1.19 11.60 5.21
N GLU A 69 -1.40 12.85 4.80
CA GLU A 69 -1.86 13.91 5.69
C GLU A 69 -3.25 13.63 6.27
N LYS A 70 -4.19 13.08 5.49
CA LYS A 70 -5.50 12.64 6.01
C LYS A 70 -5.36 11.58 7.10
N LEU A 71 -4.46 10.60 6.92
CA LEU A 71 -4.20 9.56 7.91
C LEU A 71 -3.62 10.15 9.19
N LYS A 72 -2.62 11.05 9.07
CA LYS A 72 -2.04 11.76 10.21
C LYS A 72 -3.08 12.58 10.98
N LEU A 73 -3.91 13.35 10.28
CA LEU A 73 -4.99 14.14 10.89
C LEU A 73 -6.03 13.26 11.61
N ALA A 74 -6.26 12.04 11.13
CA ALA A 74 -7.11 11.06 11.78
C ALA A 74 -6.44 10.34 12.97
N GLY A 75 -5.14 10.59 13.22
CA GLY A 75 -4.32 9.90 14.21
C GLY A 75 -4.07 8.43 13.85
N ILE A 76 -4.10 8.10 12.56
CA ILE A 76 -3.88 6.75 12.04
C ILE A 76 -2.43 6.64 11.60
N ASN A 77 -1.72 5.69 12.18
CA ASN A 77 -0.39 5.30 11.79
C ASN A 77 -0.44 4.13 10.81
N LEU A 78 0.64 3.98 10.04
CA LEU A 78 0.75 3.02 8.97
C LEU A 78 2.13 2.37 9.03
N VAL A 79 2.16 1.04 9.04
CA VAL A 79 3.39 0.24 8.87
C VAL A 79 3.22 -0.73 7.71
N THR A 80 4.31 -0.96 6.99
CA THR A 80 4.40 -1.87 5.84
C THR A 80 5.10 -3.15 6.24
N TRP A 81 4.95 -4.25 5.48
CA TRP A 81 5.65 -5.50 5.83
C TRP A 81 7.19 -5.40 5.77
N HIS A 82 7.72 -4.31 5.18
CA HIS A 82 9.14 -4.02 5.11
C HIS A 82 9.63 -3.26 6.33
N ASP A 83 8.71 -2.72 7.13
CA ASP A 83 9.06 -2.05 8.38
C ASP A 83 9.29 -3.08 9.49
N ASP A 84 10.25 -2.76 10.36
CA ASP A 84 10.59 -3.57 11.54
C ASP A 84 9.45 -3.58 12.56
N ASP A 85 8.66 -2.50 12.62
CA ASP A 85 7.48 -2.36 13.49
C ASP A 85 6.27 -3.21 13.04
N TYR A 86 6.36 -3.88 11.89
CA TYR A 86 5.28 -4.73 11.41
C TYR A 86 5.27 -6.07 12.17
N PRO A 87 4.15 -6.46 12.83
CA PRO A 87 4.12 -7.63 13.70
C PRO A 87 4.53 -8.93 13.00
N VAL A 88 5.48 -9.67 13.58
CA VAL A 88 6.06 -10.89 12.99
C VAL A 88 4.98 -11.93 12.70
N ARG A 89 4.04 -12.13 13.63
CA ARG A 89 2.92 -13.06 13.48
C ARG A 89 2.04 -12.75 12.27
N LEU A 90 1.88 -11.46 11.94
CA LEU A 90 1.15 -11.04 10.75
C LEU A 90 1.96 -11.29 9.47
N LYS A 91 3.30 -11.31 9.50
CA LYS A 91 4.14 -11.69 8.35
C LYS A 91 4.07 -13.19 8.06
N GLU A 92 3.76 -14.02 9.07
CA GLU A 92 3.75 -15.49 8.98
C GLU A 92 2.46 -16.08 8.38
N ILE A 93 1.39 -15.30 8.22
CA ILE A 93 0.14 -15.80 7.63
C ILE A 93 0.24 -15.95 6.10
N ALA A 94 -0.64 -16.76 5.51
CA ALA A 94 -0.59 -17.07 4.08
C ALA A 94 -0.79 -15.86 3.14
N ASP A 95 -1.56 -14.85 3.56
CA ASP A 95 -1.80 -13.61 2.79
C ASP A 95 -1.67 -12.38 3.71
N PRO A 96 -0.42 -12.01 4.08
CA PRO A 96 -0.21 -10.93 5.03
C PRO A 96 -0.56 -9.59 4.37
N PRO A 97 -1.29 -8.70 5.07
CA PRO A 97 -1.69 -7.44 4.47
C PRO A 97 -0.44 -6.57 4.20
N PRO A 98 -0.29 -5.99 2.99
CA PRO A 98 0.85 -5.14 2.64
C PRO A 98 1.03 -3.93 3.56
N VAL A 99 -0.09 -3.47 4.13
CA VAL A 99 -0.17 -2.27 4.96
C VAL A 99 -1.04 -2.59 6.15
N LEU A 100 -0.55 -2.28 7.35
CA LEU A 100 -1.30 -2.32 8.58
C LEU A 100 -1.59 -0.90 9.06
N TYR A 101 -2.88 -0.59 9.21
CA TYR A 101 -3.34 0.68 9.77
C TYR A 101 -3.65 0.46 11.25
N TYR A 102 -3.12 1.32 12.11
CA TYR A 102 -3.42 1.28 13.54
C TYR A 102 -3.61 2.69 14.09
N LYS A 103 -4.42 2.80 15.14
CA LYS A 103 -4.69 4.06 15.82
C LYS A 103 -4.21 3.94 17.26
N GLY A 104 -3.29 4.82 17.67
CA GLY A 104 -2.54 4.70 18.92
C GLY A 104 -1.09 4.26 18.69
N ALA A 105 -0.43 3.76 19.72
CA ALA A 105 0.92 3.20 19.65
C ALA A 105 0.82 1.67 19.68
N LEU A 106 1.59 0.98 18.84
CA LEU A 106 1.82 -0.46 18.98
C LEU A 106 2.71 -0.64 20.21
N LEU A 107 2.17 -1.24 21.27
CA LEU A 107 2.96 -1.57 22.45
C LEU A 107 3.47 -3.01 22.31
N PRO A 108 4.66 -3.34 22.85
CA PRO A 108 5.14 -4.73 22.90
C PRO A 108 4.14 -5.71 23.56
N SER A 109 3.26 -5.18 24.40
CA SER A 109 2.15 -5.90 25.05
C SER A 109 1.10 -6.44 24.08
N ASP A 110 0.96 -5.84 22.89
CA ASP A 110 -0.07 -6.17 21.89
C ASP A 110 0.29 -7.45 21.09
N GLU A 111 1.48 -8.03 21.29
CA GLU A 111 1.87 -9.33 20.73
C GLU A 111 1.24 -10.56 21.44
N ARG A 112 0.38 -10.35 22.44
CA ARG A 112 -0.26 -11.41 23.25
C ARG A 112 -1.57 -11.91 22.62
N SER A 113 -1.87 -13.20 22.49
CA SER A 113 -1.23 -14.47 22.87
C SER A 113 -1.49 -15.47 21.76
#